data_AF-A0A969E9I2-F1
#
_entry.id   AF-A0A969E9I2-F1
#
_cell.length_a   1.000
_cell.length_b   1.000
_cell.length_c   1.000
_cell.angle_alpha   90.00
_cell.angle_beta   90.00
_cell.angle_gamma   90.00
#
_symmetry.space_group_name_H-M   'P 1'
#
loop_
_entity.id
_entity.type
_entity.pdbx_description
1 polymer ?
#
loop_
_entity_poly.entity_id
_entity_poly.type
_entity_poly.pdbx_seq_one_letter_code
_entity_poly.pdbx_strand_id
1 'polypeptide(L)'
;MSNCLSKYRLLGSSSFLGIVLLSGLPAQAISAASTPSSEFTTAPLELAPRGGNWDQVSKLKVADDLSSWELAQSFETPTLSAPQPSITEIVGTQDEIPSPTDPSLHTSEDAQAQVTSVSQLSDVQPDDWAFQAIQSLVERYGCVAGYPDGTFKPNRSVSRREAAALVNACLDNLSNRFATKEDLDALKALQDEFAAELATLRGRVDGLEARTATLEAQQFSTTTKLNGEVIFGFGGVVGDVPGTNTNIDSRPSFNQRTRLNFLTSFTGKDRLYTRLQSSNREPNFSDPNVPGITDATGTLQTRLAFDTGNTNNSFVLDRLDYMFPVGENLKVTLFANAAFHHYYATTINPYFEGLGGAKGALSFFGERNPIYRIGTVAIPNTAGVGTSYTLNKENDLRLDLGYLAGRANQATETILANGEDEGGLFGGTYSLLAQISIEPTEDSQVGLTYIRNDAPDGNIRFGVGTALSNIPFGGNALSGDSFGIEGSFKLTDGLAVGGWFGYTIAHEAGTSNDAGIINGALNLAFLNLGIEGAMGGLIFGVPPTVIDNDNLVAGENPDQTFHLEALYSFPVNDYITITPGVIYLINPEGNSNNGDIFVGVIRTTFSF
;
A
#
# COMPACT_ATOMS: atom_id res chain seq x y z
N MET A 1 0.20 65.83 -22.95
CA MET A 1 -0.17 67.01 -22.14
C MET A 1 -0.98 66.51 -20.96
N SER A 2 -0.30 66.16 -19.87
CA SER A 2 -0.30 66.91 -18.60
C SER A 2 -1.60 66.76 -17.81
N ASN A 3 -1.62 65.87 -16.82
CA ASN A 3 -1.53 66.31 -15.43
C ASN A 3 -1.24 65.15 -14.48
N CYS A 4 -0.50 65.52 -13.44
CA CYS A 4 0.33 64.71 -12.57
C CYS A 4 -0.07 64.99 -11.11
N LEU A 5 0.15 64.01 -10.22
CA LEU A 5 0.31 64.13 -8.73
C LEU A 5 -1.00 64.38 -7.93
N SER A 6 -1.29 63.79 -6.77
CA SER A 6 -0.60 62.91 -5.80
C SER A 6 -1.68 62.23 -4.93
N LYS A 7 -1.50 61.02 -4.38
CA LYS A 7 -0.94 60.81 -3.02
C LYS A 7 -0.61 59.32 -2.81
N TYR A 8 0.62 59.10 -2.35
CA TYR A 8 1.18 57.85 -1.83
C TYR A 8 1.00 57.74 -0.31
N ARG A 9 0.73 56.51 0.18
CA ARG A 9 1.21 55.84 1.42
C ARG A 9 0.97 54.34 1.16
N LEU A 10 1.90 53.44 0.84
CA LEU A 10 3.27 53.08 1.29
C LEU A 10 3.32 52.36 2.65
N LEU A 11 3.71 51.08 2.57
CA LEU A 11 4.30 50.09 3.52
C LEU A 11 3.49 48.78 3.43
N GLY A 12 3.96 47.63 2.98
CA GLY A 12 5.26 46.91 2.89
C GLY A 12 4.85 45.41 2.93
N SER A 13 5.48 44.41 2.31
CA SER A 13 6.88 44.16 1.98
C SER A 13 7.02 42.89 1.12
N SER A 14 7.99 42.92 0.19
CA SER A 14 8.92 41.83 -0.25
C SER A 14 8.35 40.45 -0.64
N SER A 15 8.51 39.94 -1.88
CA SER A 15 9.81 39.70 -2.53
C SER A 15 9.65 39.34 -4.02
N PHE A 16 10.43 39.98 -4.89
CA PHE A 16 10.73 39.56 -6.27
C PHE A 16 12.12 40.10 -6.61
N LEU A 17 13.11 39.23 -6.86
CA LEU A 17 14.10 39.27 -7.96
C LEU A 17 15.27 38.32 -7.67
N GLY A 18 15.70 37.58 -8.71
CA GLY A 18 17.02 36.94 -8.74
C GLY A 18 17.13 35.85 -9.81
N ILE A 19 17.44 36.24 -11.05
CA ILE A 19 17.76 35.37 -12.18
C ILE A 19 19.25 35.58 -12.56
N VAL A 20 19.99 34.47 -12.67
CA VAL A 20 21.06 34.14 -13.67
C VAL A 20 22.57 34.34 -13.37
N LEU A 21 23.30 33.30 -13.84
CA LEU A 21 24.72 33.10 -14.23
C LEU A 21 25.78 32.77 -13.16
N LEU A 22 26.38 31.57 -13.27
CA LEU A 22 27.79 31.42 -13.67
C LEU A 22 28.17 29.97 -14.03
N SER A 23 28.87 29.83 -15.15
CA SER A 23 29.64 28.66 -15.58
C SER A 23 31.14 29.03 -15.62
N GLY A 24 32.04 28.17 -15.13
CA GLY A 24 33.46 28.11 -15.56
C GLY A 24 34.58 28.11 -14.50
N LEU A 25 35.07 26.90 -14.13
CA LEU A 25 36.46 26.40 -13.86
C LEU A 25 37.40 27.12 -12.83
N PRO A 26 38.51 26.49 -12.27
CA PRO A 26 39.15 25.19 -12.55
C PRO A 26 39.50 24.30 -11.30
N ALA A 27 40.25 23.22 -11.55
CA ALA A 27 40.65 22.11 -10.66
C ALA A 27 41.91 22.32 -9.77
N GLN A 28 42.11 21.37 -8.82
CA GLN A 28 43.28 21.05 -7.96
C GLN A 28 43.38 21.78 -6.60
N ALA A 29 43.71 21.18 -5.44
CA ALA A 29 43.96 19.80 -4.98
C ALA A 29 44.12 19.78 -3.42
N ILE A 30 44.20 18.55 -2.83
CA ILE A 30 44.77 18.16 -1.50
C ILE A 30 43.78 18.26 -0.30
N SER A 31 43.59 17.30 0.63
CA SER A 31 44.27 16.05 1.03
C SER A 31 43.29 15.01 1.59
N ALA A 32 43.69 13.74 1.47
CA ALA A 32 43.06 12.56 2.05
C ALA A 32 42.96 12.58 3.59
N ALA A 33 41.84 12.05 4.10
CA ALA A 33 41.75 11.42 5.41
C ALA A 33 40.94 10.13 5.24
N SER A 34 41.59 9.01 5.56
CA SER A 34 41.10 7.63 5.47
C SER A 34 40.43 7.19 6.77
N THR A 35 39.23 6.61 6.70
CA THR A 35 38.65 5.72 7.72
C THR A 35 37.51 4.89 7.10
N PRO A 36 37.16 3.72 7.66
CA PRO A 36 37.29 2.45 6.96
C PRO A 36 36.00 1.95 6.31
N SER A 37 36.21 1.08 5.32
CA SER A 37 35.23 0.27 4.62
C SER A 37 34.35 -0.57 5.54
N SER A 38 33.04 -0.29 5.53
CA SER A 38 32.03 -1.33 5.69
C SER A 38 31.37 -1.51 4.32
N GLU A 39 31.57 -2.69 3.71
CA GLU A 39 30.87 -3.13 2.52
C GLU A 39 29.35 -3.03 2.76
N PHE A 40 28.72 -1.99 2.22
CA PHE A 40 27.31 -2.06 1.90
C PHE A 40 27.21 -2.91 0.66
N THR A 41 26.74 -4.14 0.82
CA THR A 41 26.24 -4.95 -0.29
C THR A 41 25.11 -4.17 -0.95
N THR A 42 25.44 -3.42 -2.00
CA THR A 42 24.49 -2.85 -2.95
C THR A 42 23.88 -4.01 -3.71
N ALA A 43 22.75 -4.53 -3.23
CA ALA A 43 21.88 -5.31 -4.09
C ALA A 43 21.27 -4.33 -5.11
N PRO A 44 21.46 -4.53 -6.43
CA PRO A 44 20.79 -3.71 -7.42
C PRO A 44 19.28 -3.95 -7.29
N LEU A 45 18.52 -2.86 -7.17
CA LEU A 45 17.07 -2.89 -7.35
C LEU A 45 16.80 -3.14 -8.83
N GLU A 46 16.69 -4.42 -9.20
CA GLU A 46 16.18 -4.84 -10.51
C GLU A 46 14.76 -4.29 -10.69
N LEU A 47 14.63 -3.20 -11.45
CA LEU A 47 13.35 -2.76 -12.03
C LEU A 47 12.98 -3.74 -13.16
N ALA A 48 12.53 -4.94 -12.78
CA ALA A 48 11.83 -5.83 -13.70
C ALA A 48 10.38 -5.33 -13.86
N PRO A 49 9.82 -5.30 -15.08
CA PRO A 49 8.50 -4.75 -15.34
C PRO A 49 7.47 -5.79 -14.91
N ARG A 50 6.91 -5.61 -13.73
CA ARG A 50 5.81 -6.43 -13.23
C ARG A 50 4.52 -5.65 -13.41
N GLY A 51 3.55 -6.30 -14.04
CA GLY A 51 2.28 -5.71 -14.42
C GLY A 51 1.66 -4.87 -13.32
N GLY A 52 1.11 -3.72 -13.72
CA GLY A 52 0.35 -2.79 -12.89
C GLY A 52 -0.91 -3.46 -12.35
N ASN A 53 -0.71 -4.32 -11.36
CA ASN A 53 -1.72 -5.02 -10.61
C ASN A 53 -1.74 -4.41 -9.21
N TRP A 54 -2.90 -4.43 -8.54
CA TRP A 54 -3.07 -3.97 -7.15
C TRP A 54 -2.06 -4.59 -6.17
N ASP A 55 -1.47 -5.70 -6.58
CA ASP A 55 -0.34 -6.35 -5.95
C ASP A 55 0.91 -5.45 -5.78
N GLN A 56 1.14 -4.42 -6.60
CA GLN A 56 2.29 -3.51 -6.46
C GLN A 56 2.09 -2.47 -5.34
N VAL A 57 0.83 -2.12 -5.04
CA VAL A 57 0.52 -1.28 -3.88
C VAL A 57 0.49 -2.11 -2.59
N SER A 58 0.17 -3.40 -2.67
CA SER A 58 0.37 -4.36 -1.57
C SER A 58 1.79 -4.95 -1.48
N LYS A 59 2.67 -4.66 -2.46
CA LYS A 59 4.11 -4.98 -2.44
C LYS A 59 4.99 -3.82 -2.00
N LEU A 60 4.43 -2.82 -1.32
CA LEU A 60 5.12 -2.29 -0.15
C LEU A 60 5.28 -3.48 0.80
N LYS A 61 6.44 -4.17 0.78
CA LYS A 61 6.73 -5.31 1.65
C LYS A 61 6.15 -5.09 3.04
N VAL A 62 5.01 -5.71 3.32
CA VAL A 62 4.43 -5.87 4.67
C VAL A 62 4.75 -7.27 5.21
N ALA A 63 5.19 -8.21 4.36
CA ALA A 63 5.73 -9.47 4.83
C ALA A 63 6.58 -10.11 3.73
N ASP A 64 7.90 -9.97 3.85
CA ASP A 64 8.88 -10.95 3.36
C ASP A 64 10.13 -10.99 4.26
N ASP A 65 10.06 -10.36 5.44
CA ASP A 65 11.07 -10.48 6.51
C ASP A 65 10.40 -10.71 7.88
N LEU A 66 9.29 -11.44 7.87
CA LEU A 66 8.62 -11.93 9.08
C LEU A 66 8.46 -13.46 9.10
N SER A 67 8.96 -14.17 8.07
CA SER A 67 9.01 -15.64 8.02
C SER A 67 10.34 -16.22 8.52
N SER A 68 11.29 -15.37 8.93
CA SER A 68 12.57 -15.76 9.53
C SER A 68 12.58 -15.77 11.06
N TRP A 69 11.45 -15.49 11.72
CA TRP A 69 11.29 -15.65 13.16
C TRP A 69 10.29 -16.76 13.47
N GLU A 70 10.80 -17.92 13.89
CA GLU A 70 10.02 -18.91 14.64
C GLU A 70 9.52 -18.24 15.93
N LEU A 71 8.30 -17.68 15.89
CA LEU A 71 7.56 -17.39 17.10
C LEU A 71 6.89 -18.68 17.57
N ALA A 72 7.56 -19.29 18.54
CA ALA A 72 7.04 -20.37 19.35
C ALA A 72 5.71 -20.00 20.02
N GLN A 73 4.75 -20.90 19.82
CA GLN A 73 3.69 -21.33 20.75
C GLN A 73 2.73 -20.29 21.34
N SER A 74 1.45 -20.61 21.13
CA SER A 74 0.26 -20.10 21.81
C SER A 74 0.47 -19.88 23.31
N PHE A 75 0.17 -18.68 23.78
CA PHE A 75 -0.16 -18.45 25.19
C PHE A 75 -1.54 -17.81 25.29
N GLU A 76 -2.41 -18.47 26.07
CA GLU A 76 -3.67 -17.93 26.56
C GLU A 76 -3.39 -16.68 27.41
N THR A 77 -4.22 -15.65 27.24
CA THR A 77 -4.22 -14.43 28.06
C THR A 77 -4.56 -14.71 29.52
N PRO A 78 -3.75 -14.27 30.49
CA PRO A 78 -4.22 -14.03 31.84
C PRO A 78 -4.49 -12.53 32.05
N THR A 79 -5.71 -12.21 32.49
CA THR A 79 -6.01 -10.94 33.16
C THR A 79 -5.43 -10.99 34.58
N LEU A 80 -4.59 -10.01 34.95
CA LEU A 80 -4.15 -9.82 36.34
C LEU A 80 -4.08 -8.33 36.69
N SER A 81 -5.04 -7.92 37.51
CA SER A 81 -4.98 -6.71 38.34
C SER A 81 -4.42 -7.10 39.71
N ALA A 82 -3.19 -6.67 40.01
CA ALA A 82 -2.66 -6.52 41.36
C ALA A 82 -1.47 -5.54 41.37
N PRO A 83 -1.32 -4.68 42.39
CA PRO A 83 -0.26 -3.67 42.43
C PRO A 83 1.09 -4.27 42.85
N GLN A 84 2.17 -3.81 42.21
CA GLN A 84 3.55 -4.15 42.59
C GLN A 84 4.02 -3.34 43.81
N PRO A 85 4.81 -3.92 44.74
CA PRO A 85 5.47 -3.14 45.79
C PRO A 85 6.72 -2.44 45.24
N SER A 86 7.02 -1.26 45.79
CA SER A 86 8.18 -0.43 45.41
C SER A 86 9.42 -0.72 46.27
N ILE A 87 10.60 -0.54 45.66
CA ILE A 87 11.93 -0.76 46.24
C ILE A 87 12.28 0.40 47.19
N THR A 88 11.58 0.49 48.33
CA THR A 88 11.96 1.41 49.44
C THR A 88 11.84 0.77 50.84
N GLU A 89 11.48 -0.52 50.96
CA GLU A 89 11.34 -1.19 52.27
C GLU A 89 12.47 -2.20 52.60
N ILE A 90 13.56 -2.23 51.83
CA ILE A 90 14.73 -3.05 52.14
C ILE A 90 15.86 -2.11 52.52
N VAL A 91 16.36 -2.26 53.75
CA VAL A 91 17.46 -1.53 54.42
C VAL A 91 16.99 -0.43 55.39
N GLY A 92 16.81 -0.83 56.65
CA GLY A 92 16.63 0.08 57.79
C GLY A 92 16.65 -0.63 59.15
N THR A 93 17.83 -0.64 59.76
CA THR A 93 18.13 -0.73 61.21
C THR A 93 17.85 -2.01 62.01
N GLN A 94 18.96 -2.63 62.43
CA GLN A 94 19.12 -3.40 63.66
C GLN A 94 18.73 -2.53 64.88
N ASP A 95 17.85 -3.03 65.76
CA ASP A 95 18.07 -3.13 67.22
C ASP A 95 16.82 -3.66 67.96
N GLU A 96 17.08 -4.48 68.98
CA GLU A 96 16.20 -5.00 70.05
C GLU A 96 14.98 -5.88 69.70
N ILE A 97 15.08 -7.17 70.06
CA ILE A 97 13.95 -8.09 70.27
C ILE A 97 13.60 -8.09 71.77
N PRO A 98 12.43 -7.61 72.20
CA PRO A 98 11.82 -8.03 73.46
C PRO A 98 11.01 -9.31 73.23
N SER A 99 11.24 -10.30 74.08
CA SER A 99 10.38 -11.48 74.23
C SER A 99 8.99 -11.08 74.75
N PRO A 100 7.91 -11.73 74.28
CA PRO A 100 6.78 -12.01 75.16
C PRO A 100 6.45 -13.51 75.15
N THR A 101 6.61 -14.08 76.33
CA THR A 101 6.13 -15.39 76.76
C THR A 101 4.59 -15.40 76.74
N ASP A 102 3.97 -16.27 75.92
CA ASP A 102 2.65 -16.84 76.21
C ASP A 102 2.85 -18.31 76.65
N PRO A 103 2.33 -18.74 77.81
CA PRO A 103 2.79 -19.90 78.56
C PRO A 103 1.91 -21.15 78.34
N SER A 104 1.36 -21.36 77.14
CA SER A 104 0.36 -22.42 76.89
C SER A 104 0.81 -23.60 76.02
N LEU A 105 2.12 -23.78 75.77
CA LEU A 105 2.66 -24.90 74.96
C LEU A 105 3.87 -25.63 75.59
N HIS A 106 3.98 -25.66 76.92
CA HIS A 106 4.94 -26.51 77.62
C HIS A 106 4.28 -27.74 78.22
N THR A 107 4.09 -28.78 77.40
CA THR A 107 4.07 -30.17 77.87
C THR A 107 4.51 -31.10 76.75
N SER A 108 5.82 -31.17 76.51
CA SER A 108 6.63 -32.39 76.38
C SER A 108 7.96 -32.01 75.76
N GLU A 109 8.97 -31.88 76.61
CA GLU A 109 10.35 -32.12 76.21
C GLU A 109 10.41 -33.50 75.54
N ASP A 110 10.74 -33.53 74.27
CA ASP A 110 11.55 -34.59 73.69
C ASP A 110 12.46 -33.91 72.67
N ALA A 111 13.58 -33.39 73.16
CA ALA A 111 14.77 -33.29 72.34
C ALA A 111 15.06 -34.71 71.83
N GLN A 112 14.55 -35.04 70.65
CA GLN A 112 14.78 -36.34 70.03
C GLN A 112 16.29 -36.53 69.94
N ALA A 113 16.81 -37.46 70.74
CA ALA A 113 18.22 -37.76 70.79
C ALA A 113 18.67 -38.14 69.38
N GLN A 114 19.41 -37.24 68.73
CA GLN A 114 20.03 -37.55 67.45
C GLN A 114 20.94 -38.74 67.67
N VAL A 115 20.67 -39.82 66.94
CA VAL A 115 21.51 -41.02 66.99
C VAL A 115 22.88 -40.64 66.43
N THR A 116 23.90 -40.74 67.27
CA THR A 116 25.28 -40.32 66.95
C THR A 116 26.20 -41.50 66.59
N SER A 117 25.68 -42.73 66.70
CA SER A 117 26.37 -43.97 66.36
C SER A 117 25.35 -45.03 65.95
N VAL A 118 25.68 -45.86 64.95
CA VAL A 118 24.79 -46.97 64.51
C VAL A 118 24.52 -47.96 65.63
N SER A 119 25.41 -48.06 66.61
CA SER A 119 25.24 -48.92 67.79
C SER A 119 24.08 -48.50 68.70
N GLN A 120 23.49 -47.32 68.50
CA GLN A 120 22.32 -46.84 69.25
C GLN A 120 21.00 -47.24 68.56
N LEU A 121 21.05 -47.80 67.35
CA LEU A 121 19.88 -48.32 66.64
C LEU A 121 19.67 -49.78 67.05
N SER A 122 18.53 -50.07 67.66
CA SER A 122 18.22 -51.39 68.21
C SER A 122 17.95 -52.46 67.14
N ASP A 123 17.69 -52.05 65.90
CA ASP A 123 17.26 -52.90 64.79
C ASP A 123 18.27 -52.98 63.63
N VAL A 124 19.52 -52.60 63.86
CA VAL A 124 20.61 -52.71 62.89
C VAL A 124 21.79 -53.45 63.54
N GLN A 125 22.07 -54.66 63.07
CA GLN A 125 23.16 -55.51 63.55
C GLN A 125 24.41 -55.39 62.67
N PRO A 126 25.63 -55.65 63.19
CA PRO A 126 26.87 -55.56 62.41
C PRO A 126 26.90 -56.39 61.13
N ASP A 127 26.15 -57.50 61.09
CA ASP A 127 26.05 -58.41 59.94
C ASP A 127 24.94 -58.01 58.95
N ASP A 128 24.16 -56.96 59.21
CA ASP A 128 23.09 -56.50 58.32
C ASP A 128 23.64 -55.81 57.07
N TRP A 129 23.01 -56.06 55.93
CA TRP A 129 23.38 -55.46 54.64
C TRP A 129 23.38 -53.92 54.67
N ALA A 130 22.51 -53.32 55.48
CA ALA A 130 22.35 -51.87 55.60
C ALA A 130 23.32 -51.23 56.59
N PHE A 131 24.01 -52.01 57.43
CA PHE A 131 24.85 -51.52 58.52
C PHE A 131 25.91 -50.52 58.02
N GLN A 132 26.69 -50.91 57.00
CA GLN A 132 27.75 -50.05 56.47
C GLN A 132 27.23 -48.75 55.83
N ALA A 133 26.07 -48.82 55.16
CA ALA A 133 25.45 -47.66 54.52
C ALA A 133 24.94 -46.66 55.57
N ILE A 134 24.26 -47.15 56.60
CA ILE A 134 23.75 -46.34 57.70
C ILE A 134 24.90 -45.78 58.53
N GLN A 135 25.97 -46.56 58.73
CA GLN A 135 27.18 -46.13 59.43
C GLN A 135 27.85 -44.94 58.76
N SER A 136 28.02 -45.02 57.45
CA SER A 136 28.53 -43.90 56.66
C SER A 136 27.62 -42.67 56.82
N LEU A 137 26.30 -42.84 56.75
CA LEU A 137 25.37 -41.72 56.84
C LEU A 137 25.30 -41.07 58.23
N VAL A 138 25.31 -41.85 59.30
CA VAL A 138 25.25 -41.37 60.70
C VAL A 138 26.60 -40.80 61.13
N GLU A 139 27.68 -41.57 61.01
CA GLU A 139 28.97 -41.22 61.61
C GLU A 139 29.80 -40.30 60.72
N ARG A 140 29.74 -40.47 59.39
CA ARG A 140 30.53 -39.64 58.46
C ARG A 140 29.80 -38.36 58.08
N TYR A 141 28.52 -38.44 57.76
CA TYR A 141 27.76 -37.32 57.20
C TYR A 141 26.79 -36.65 58.20
N GLY A 142 26.50 -37.29 59.35
CA GLY A 142 25.56 -36.74 60.34
C GLY A 142 24.11 -36.66 59.85
N CYS A 143 23.77 -37.39 58.79
CA CYS A 143 22.56 -37.19 57.99
C CYS A 143 21.31 -37.93 58.50
N VAL A 144 21.42 -38.73 59.54
CA VAL A 144 20.35 -39.65 59.97
C VAL A 144 20.08 -39.46 61.46
N ALA A 145 18.88 -38.99 61.80
CA ALA A 145 18.27 -39.24 63.10
C ALA A 145 17.34 -40.45 62.90
N GLY A 146 17.57 -41.54 63.63
CA GLY A 146 16.66 -42.69 63.60
C GLY A 146 15.22 -42.29 63.98
N TYR A 147 14.30 -43.25 63.94
CA TYR A 147 12.97 -43.03 64.48
C TYR A 147 13.04 -42.74 65.99
N PRO A 148 12.05 -42.03 66.57
CA PRO A 148 12.06 -41.66 68.00
C PRO A 148 12.07 -42.87 68.94
N ASP A 149 11.73 -44.06 68.44
CA ASP A 149 11.77 -45.34 69.15
C ASP A 149 13.16 -46.01 69.14
N GLY A 150 14.20 -45.36 68.61
CA GLY A 150 15.56 -45.88 68.56
C GLY A 150 15.77 -46.95 67.49
N THR A 151 15.00 -46.90 66.39
CA THR A 151 15.08 -47.84 65.26
C THR A 151 15.33 -47.12 63.93
N PHE A 152 15.78 -47.82 62.88
CA PHE A 152 15.96 -47.29 61.52
C PHE A 152 15.06 -47.95 60.47
N LYS A 153 14.60 -49.18 60.73
CA LYS A 153 13.68 -49.99 59.93
C LYS A 153 14.15 -50.21 58.48
N PRO A 154 15.36 -50.77 58.25
CA PRO A 154 15.98 -50.86 56.92
C PRO A 154 15.20 -51.71 55.89
N ASN A 155 14.36 -52.64 56.36
CA ASN A 155 13.56 -53.52 55.49
C ASN A 155 12.15 -52.98 55.20
N ARG A 156 11.80 -51.78 55.68
CA ARG A 156 10.51 -51.13 55.42
C ARG A 156 10.63 -50.18 54.23
N SER A 157 9.62 -50.16 53.37
CA SER A 157 9.50 -49.14 52.32
C SER A 157 9.21 -47.75 52.91
N VAL A 158 9.98 -46.76 52.47
CA VAL A 158 9.88 -45.37 52.93
C VAL A 158 8.87 -44.61 52.07
N SER A 159 8.01 -43.79 52.69
CA SER A 159 7.11 -42.92 51.94
C SER A 159 7.84 -41.70 51.36
N ARG A 160 7.33 -41.11 50.27
CA ARG A 160 7.93 -39.91 49.65
C ARG A 160 8.17 -38.75 50.64
N ARG A 161 7.32 -38.58 51.66
CA ARG A 161 7.45 -37.54 52.69
C ARG A 161 8.55 -37.84 53.69
N GLU A 162 8.68 -39.09 54.11
CA GLU A 162 9.76 -39.54 55.00
C GLU A 162 11.13 -39.45 54.29
N ALA A 163 11.19 -39.80 53.00
CA ALA A 163 12.39 -39.64 52.19
C ALA A 163 12.79 -38.17 52.01
N ALA A 164 11.82 -37.28 51.76
CA ALA A 164 12.08 -35.84 51.65
C ALA A 164 12.60 -35.23 52.96
N ALA A 165 12.05 -35.65 54.12
CA ALA A 165 12.52 -35.21 55.42
C ALA A 165 13.97 -35.64 55.69
N LEU A 166 14.34 -36.89 55.34
CA LEU A 166 15.71 -37.39 55.47
C LEU A 166 16.69 -36.63 54.57
N VAL A 167 16.30 -36.38 53.31
CA VAL A 167 17.13 -35.62 52.36
C VAL A 167 17.31 -34.17 52.83
N ASN A 168 16.25 -33.52 53.31
CA ASN A 168 16.32 -32.14 53.81
C ASN A 168 17.25 -32.02 55.03
N ALA A 169 17.13 -32.94 56.00
CA ALA A 169 18.02 -32.98 57.16
C ALA A 169 19.49 -33.27 56.80
N CYS A 170 19.72 -34.04 55.73
CA CYS A 170 21.07 -34.31 55.23
C CYS A 170 21.64 -33.12 54.45
N LEU A 171 20.82 -32.39 53.67
CA LEU A 171 21.24 -31.20 52.93
C LEU A 171 21.70 -30.07 53.87
N ASP A 172 21.07 -29.89 55.03
CA ASP A 172 21.50 -28.91 56.06
C ASP A 172 22.88 -29.27 56.67
N ASN A 173 23.22 -30.55 56.74
CA ASN A 173 24.54 -31.00 57.20
C ASN A 173 25.60 -30.98 56.09
N LEU A 174 25.21 -31.22 54.83
CA LEU A 174 26.10 -31.12 53.66
C LEU A 174 26.40 -29.67 53.30
N SER A 175 25.44 -28.76 53.36
CA SER A 175 25.66 -27.32 53.08
C SER A 175 26.70 -26.71 54.03
N ASN A 176 26.70 -27.14 55.28
CA ASN A 176 27.70 -26.78 56.29
C ASN A 176 29.08 -27.47 56.11
N ARG A 177 29.19 -28.50 55.26
CA ARG A 177 30.44 -29.26 55.03
C ARG A 177 31.05 -29.11 53.63
N PHE A 178 30.30 -28.64 52.64
CA PHE A 178 30.77 -28.44 51.26
C PHE A 178 30.84 -26.96 50.83
N ALA A 179 30.72 -26.00 51.75
CA ALA A 179 31.18 -24.65 51.50
C ALA A 179 32.70 -24.58 51.72
N THR A 180 33.50 -25.15 50.82
CA THR A 180 34.93 -24.82 50.79
C THR A 180 35.09 -23.35 50.37
N LYS A 181 36.17 -22.69 50.79
CA LYS A 181 36.41 -21.31 50.40
C LYS A 181 36.55 -21.21 48.87
N GLU A 182 37.15 -22.21 48.24
CA GLU A 182 37.26 -22.34 46.79
C GLU A 182 35.89 -22.44 46.08
N ASP A 183 34.93 -23.21 46.61
CA ASP A 183 33.59 -23.32 46.00
C ASP A 183 32.78 -22.03 46.15
N LEU A 184 32.91 -21.33 47.28
CA LEU A 184 32.32 -20.01 47.50
C LEU A 184 32.96 -18.95 46.60
N ASP A 185 34.27 -19.03 46.37
CA ASP A 185 35.01 -18.13 45.48
C ASP A 185 34.67 -18.43 44.00
N ALA A 186 34.45 -19.69 43.63
CA ALA A 186 33.96 -20.08 42.30
C ALA A 186 32.52 -19.64 42.04
N LEU A 187 31.63 -19.76 43.04
CA LEU A 187 30.26 -19.24 42.97
C LEU A 187 30.23 -17.71 42.87
N LYS A 188 31.11 -17.01 43.60
CA LYS A 188 31.27 -15.56 43.46
C LYS A 188 31.81 -15.18 42.07
N ALA A 189 32.81 -15.89 41.57
CA ALA A 189 33.36 -15.64 40.24
C ALA A 189 32.30 -15.85 39.14
N LEU A 190 31.48 -16.91 39.23
CA LEU A 190 30.36 -17.13 38.34
C LEU A 190 29.29 -16.05 38.50
N GLN A 191 28.94 -15.65 39.73
CA GLN A 191 27.99 -14.55 39.95
C GLN A 191 28.50 -13.23 39.39
N ASP A 192 29.79 -12.93 39.49
CA ASP A 192 30.42 -11.72 38.94
C ASP A 192 30.46 -11.76 37.40
N GLU A 193 30.73 -12.93 36.81
CA GLU A 193 30.71 -13.15 35.35
C GLU A 193 29.28 -13.05 34.79
N PHE A 194 28.31 -13.70 35.44
CA PHE A 194 26.88 -13.54 35.11
C PHE A 194 26.38 -12.12 35.36
N ALA A 195 26.89 -11.40 36.36
CA ALA A 195 26.51 -10.00 36.58
C ALA A 195 26.96 -9.10 35.43
N ALA A 196 28.16 -9.33 34.89
CA ALA A 196 28.66 -8.60 33.72
C ALA A 196 27.84 -8.93 32.45
N GLU A 197 27.49 -10.20 32.23
CA GLU A 197 26.63 -10.59 31.11
C GLU A 197 25.21 -10.06 31.26
N LEU A 198 24.61 -10.12 32.45
CA LEU A 198 23.28 -9.58 32.74
C LEU A 198 23.24 -8.06 32.57
N ALA A 199 24.30 -7.34 32.95
CA ALA A 199 24.41 -5.90 32.68
C ALA A 199 24.45 -5.61 31.18
N THR A 200 25.15 -6.44 30.41
CA THR A 200 25.21 -6.35 28.94
C THR A 200 23.85 -6.64 28.30
N LEU A 201 23.15 -7.68 28.76
CA LEU A 201 21.79 -8.03 28.33
C LEU A 201 20.79 -6.93 28.67
N ARG A 202 20.83 -6.38 29.89
CA ARG A 202 20.01 -5.22 30.27
C ARG A 202 20.27 -4.02 29.37
N GLY A 203 21.55 -3.67 29.13
CA GLY A 203 21.88 -2.58 28.21
C GLY A 203 21.37 -2.81 26.78
N ARG A 204 21.36 -4.06 26.29
CA ARG A 204 20.74 -4.43 25.01
C ARG A 204 19.22 -4.31 25.05
N VAL A 205 18.58 -4.74 26.13
CA VAL A 205 17.13 -4.63 26.31
C VAL A 205 16.73 -3.16 26.41
N ASP A 206 17.38 -2.35 27.24
CA ASP A 206 17.14 -0.91 27.35
C ASP A 206 17.35 -0.20 26.00
N GLY A 207 18.39 -0.58 25.26
CA GLY A 207 18.66 -0.06 23.92
C GLY A 207 17.61 -0.48 22.89
N LEU A 208 17.08 -1.70 22.99
CA LEU A 208 15.97 -2.17 22.16
C LEU A 208 14.66 -1.48 22.54
N GLU A 209 14.34 -1.35 23.83
CA GLU A 209 13.17 -0.63 24.33
C GLU A 209 13.20 0.83 23.91
N ALA A 210 14.35 1.51 23.99
CA ALA A 210 14.49 2.89 23.50
C ALA A 210 14.28 3.00 21.98
N ARG A 211 14.79 2.03 21.20
CA ARG A 211 14.54 1.96 19.74
C ARG A 211 13.07 1.68 19.45
N THR A 212 12.43 0.74 20.14
CA THR A 212 11.01 0.43 20.03
C THR A 212 10.16 1.64 20.38
N ALA A 213 10.42 2.32 21.49
CA ALA A 213 9.72 3.53 21.89
C ALA A 213 9.88 4.68 20.87
N THR A 214 11.06 4.80 20.25
CA THR A 214 11.30 5.78 19.18
C THR A 214 10.50 5.43 17.92
N LEU A 215 10.47 4.14 17.53
CA LEU A 215 9.69 3.66 16.38
C LEU A 215 8.18 3.82 16.61
N GLU A 216 7.70 3.52 17.82
CA GLU A 216 6.31 3.72 18.22
C GLU A 216 5.93 5.20 18.23
N ALA A 217 6.79 6.08 18.76
CA ALA A 217 6.54 7.52 18.80
C ALA A 217 6.60 8.19 17.41
N GLN A 218 7.33 7.60 16.46
CA GLN A 218 7.48 8.11 15.08
C GLN A 218 6.58 7.40 14.06
N GLN A 219 5.81 6.38 14.46
CA GLN A 219 4.84 5.73 13.58
C GLN A 219 3.63 6.64 13.36
N PHE A 220 3.46 7.09 12.12
CA PHE A 220 2.30 7.88 11.69
C PHE A 220 0.97 7.12 11.91
N SER A 221 1.02 5.78 11.85
CA SER A 221 -0.05 4.84 12.21
C SER A 221 0.49 3.41 12.01
N THR A 222 0.18 2.46 12.90
CA THR A 222 0.50 1.03 12.68
C THR A 222 -0.34 0.41 11.56
N THR A 223 -1.47 1.04 11.21
CA THR A 223 -2.46 0.51 10.27
C THR A 223 -2.58 1.32 8.98
N THR A 224 -2.06 2.55 8.94
CA THR A 224 -2.19 3.46 7.79
C THR A 224 -0.85 3.83 7.18
N LYS A 225 -0.70 3.61 5.88
CA LYS A 225 0.43 4.09 5.07
C LYS A 225 0.01 5.30 4.24
N LEU A 226 0.84 6.34 4.23
CA LEU A 226 0.71 7.46 3.30
C LEU A 226 1.54 7.16 2.05
N ASN A 227 0.96 7.42 0.88
CA ASN A 227 1.65 7.49 -0.40
C ASN A 227 1.37 8.86 -1.02
N GLY A 228 2.41 9.67 -1.18
CA GLY A 228 2.35 11.01 -1.74
C GLY A 228 2.79 11.02 -3.20
N GLU A 229 2.10 11.81 -4.01
CA GLU A 229 2.43 12.01 -5.42
C GLU A 229 2.23 13.48 -5.81
N VAL A 230 3.24 14.07 -6.44
CA VAL A 230 3.15 15.42 -7.01
C VAL A 230 3.59 15.39 -8.46
N ILE A 231 2.75 15.90 -9.35
CA ILE A 231 3.04 16.06 -10.77
C ILE A 231 3.21 17.54 -11.07
N PHE A 232 4.28 17.87 -11.79
CA PHE A 232 4.42 19.13 -12.51
C PHE A 232 4.37 18.85 -14.01
N GLY A 233 3.41 19.46 -14.70
CA GLY A 233 3.24 19.36 -16.14
C GLY A 233 3.57 20.68 -16.82
N PHE A 234 4.62 20.70 -17.63
CA PHE A 234 4.91 21.80 -18.55
C PHE A 234 4.56 21.39 -19.97
N GLY A 235 3.73 22.14 -20.66
CA GLY A 235 3.35 21.76 -22.02
C GLY A 235 2.41 22.74 -22.70
N GLY A 236 2.16 22.50 -23.99
CA GLY A 236 1.30 23.32 -24.82
C GLY A 236 0.76 22.53 -26.01
N VAL A 237 -0.17 23.15 -26.73
CA VAL A 237 -0.82 22.57 -27.90
C VAL A 237 -0.62 23.51 -29.10
N VAL A 238 -0.47 22.97 -30.29
CA VAL A 238 -0.50 23.73 -31.54
C VAL A 238 -1.33 22.95 -32.58
N GLY A 239 -2.02 23.67 -33.46
CA GLY A 239 -2.93 23.10 -34.43
C GLY A 239 -4.14 24.00 -34.63
N ASP A 240 -5.20 23.44 -35.21
CA ASP A 240 -6.45 24.15 -35.49
C ASP A 240 -7.59 23.59 -34.64
N VAL A 241 -8.50 24.47 -34.21
CA VAL A 241 -9.70 24.08 -33.49
C VAL A 241 -10.63 23.37 -34.50
N PRO A 242 -10.96 22.08 -34.29
CA PRO A 242 -11.79 21.28 -35.20
C PRO A 242 -13.08 22.00 -35.59
N GLY A 243 -13.42 22.00 -36.88
CA GLY A 243 -14.66 22.58 -37.39
C GLY A 243 -14.71 24.11 -37.47
N THR A 244 -13.67 24.84 -37.04
CA THR A 244 -13.71 26.32 -37.00
C THR A 244 -12.75 27.04 -37.96
N ASN A 245 -11.82 26.32 -38.61
CA ASN A 245 -10.72 26.90 -39.40
C ASN A 245 -9.91 27.98 -38.64
N THR A 246 -9.95 27.96 -37.31
CA THR A 246 -9.20 28.90 -36.46
C THR A 246 -8.06 28.17 -35.78
N ASN A 247 -6.90 28.82 -35.69
CA ASN A 247 -5.76 28.28 -34.96
C ASN A 247 -6.11 28.18 -33.46
N ILE A 248 -5.61 27.14 -32.81
CA ILE A 248 -5.65 27.02 -31.35
C ILE A 248 -4.81 28.14 -30.74
N ASP A 249 -5.43 29.06 -30.02
CA ASP A 249 -4.75 30.11 -29.23
C ASP A 249 -4.24 29.54 -27.90
N SER A 250 -3.26 28.63 -27.98
CA SER A 250 -2.62 28.03 -26.82
C SER A 250 -1.28 28.69 -26.51
N ARG A 251 -0.95 28.76 -25.22
CA ARG A 251 0.37 29.14 -24.72
C ARG A 251 0.93 28.00 -23.88
N PRO A 252 2.26 27.80 -23.86
CA PRO A 252 2.88 26.89 -22.91
C PRO A 252 2.41 27.20 -21.49
N SER A 253 1.91 26.17 -20.83
CA SER A 253 1.33 26.23 -19.49
C SER A 253 2.18 25.40 -18.52
N PHE A 254 2.20 25.84 -17.27
CA PHE A 254 2.83 25.11 -16.18
C PHE A 254 1.78 24.82 -15.11
N ASN A 255 1.51 23.54 -14.89
CA ASN A 255 0.43 23.09 -14.01
C ASN A 255 0.96 22.08 -13.00
N GLN A 256 0.24 21.91 -11.90
CA GLN A 256 0.53 20.94 -10.85
C GLN A 256 -0.70 20.13 -10.48
N ARG A 257 -0.45 18.89 -10.05
CA ARG A 257 -1.41 18.09 -9.30
C ARG A 257 -0.72 17.42 -8.12
N THR A 258 -1.33 17.48 -6.96
CA THR A 258 -0.87 16.79 -5.75
C THR A 258 -1.92 15.78 -5.30
N ARG A 259 -1.49 14.57 -4.95
CA ARG A 259 -2.31 13.51 -4.37
C ARG A 259 -1.69 12.99 -3.08
N LEU A 260 -2.53 12.81 -2.07
CA LEU A 260 -2.19 12.15 -0.82
C LEU A 260 -3.11 10.95 -0.66
N ASN A 261 -2.53 9.75 -0.74
CA ASN A 261 -3.25 8.49 -0.66
C ASN A 261 -3.01 7.87 0.72
N PHE A 262 -4.07 7.66 1.48
CA PHE A 262 -4.03 6.98 2.77
C PHE A 262 -4.57 5.56 2.58
N LEU A 263 -3.71 4.58 2.86
CA LEU A 263 -4.00 3.17 2.76
C LEU A 263 -4.05 2.59 4.16
N THR A 264 -5.25 2.40 4.69
CA THR A 264 -5.50 1.88 6.03
C THR A 264 -5.94 0.42 5.96
N SER A 265 -5.38 -0.44 6.81
CA SER A 265 -5.78 -1.85 6.95
C SER A 265 -6.17 -2.14 8.40
N PHE A 266 -7.32 -2.77 8.62
CA PHE A 266 -7.80 -3.10 9.97
C PHE A 266 -7.52 -4.56 10.36
N THR A 267 -7.31 -5.43 9.37
CA THR A 267 -7.10 -6.88 9.52
C THR A 267 -5.77 -7.36 8.92
N GLY A 268 -5.06 -6.51 8.19
CA GLY A 268 -3.87 -6.86 7.42
C GLY A 268 -4.16 -7.47 6.05
N LYS A 269 -5.43 -7.76 5.72
CA LYS A 269 -5.85 -8.30 4.41
C LYS A 269 -6.85 -7.40 3.67
N ASP A 270 -7.41 -6.42 4.35
CA ASP A 270 -8.34 -5.40 3.88
C ASP A 270 -7.63 -4.06 3.63
N ARG A 271 -8.28 -3.16 2.90
CA ARG A 271 -7.76 -1.83 2.59
C ARG A 271 -8.90 -0.81 2.48
N LEU A 272 -8.90 0.17 3.36
CA LEU A 272 -9.57 1.44 3.16
C LEU A 272 -8.60 2.38 2.41
N TYR A 273 -9.02 2.85 1.24
CA TYR A 273 -8.28 3.77 0.40
C TYR A 273 -8.96 5.15 0.40
N THR A 274 -8.26 6.15 0.92
CA THR A 274 -8.72 7.55 0.92
C THR A 274 -7.74 8.41 0.13
N ARG A 275 -8.19 9.07 -0.94
CA ARG A 275 -7.38 10.00 -1.74
C ARG A 275 -7.83 11.42 -1.55
N LEU A 276 -6.91 12.28 -1.10
CA LEU A 276 -7.04 13.71 -1.21
C LEU A 276 -6.30 14.20 -2.45
N GLN A 277 -6.90 15.13 -3.19
CA GLN A 277 -6.30 15.68 -4.40
C GLN A 277 -6.41 17.20 -4.43
N SER A 278 -5.37 17.84 -4.96
CA SER A 278 -5.33 19.27 -5.27
C SER A 278 -4.74 19.47 -6.67
N SER A 279 -5.22 20.44 -7.42
CA SER A 279 -4.80 20.73 -8.79
C SER A 279 -5.05 22.21 -9.12
N ASN A 280 -4.19 22.80 -9.96
CA ASN A 280 -4.45 24.09 -10.63
C ASN A 280 -4.65 23.95 -12.15
N ARG A 281 -4.74 22.71 -12.64
CA ARG A 281 -4.84 22.42 -14.07
C ARG A 281 -6.29 22.51 -14.52
N GLU A 282 -6.55 23.31 -15.53
CA GLU A 282 -7.83 23.30 -16.22
C GLU A 282 -7.98 22.07 -17.13
N PRO A 283 -9.17 21.44 -17.18
CA PRO A 283 -9.42 20.30 -18.04
C PRO A 283 -9.10 20.61 -19.50
N ASN A 284 -8.43 19.69 -20.17
CA ASN A 284 -8.21 19.69 -21.62
C ASN A 284 -7.74 21.03 -22.19
N PHE A 285 -6.82 21.70 -21.47
CA PHE A 285 -6.26 23.00 -21.84
C PHE A 285 -7.25 24.17 -21.89
N SER A 286 -8.47 24.02 -21.37
CA SER A 286 -9.52 25.06 -21.35
C SER A 286 -9.14 26.33 -20.55
N ASP A 287 -9.80 27.45 -20.88
CA ASP A 287 -9.72 28.71 -20.11
C ASP A 287 -11.06 28.96 -19.40
N PRO A 288 -11.10 28.98 -18.05
CA PRO A 288 -12.33 29.14 -17.27
C PRO A 288 -12.94 30.53 -17.42
N ASN A 289 -12.19 31.52 -17.94
CA ASN A 289 -12.66 32.89 -18.11
C ASN A 289 -13.36 33.14 -19.45
N VAL A 290 -13.44 32.13 -20.33
CA VAL A 290 -14.16 32.23 -21.60
C VAL A 290 -15.42 31.36 -21.55
N PRO A 291 -16.61 31.95 -21.31
CA PRO A 291 -17.86 31.20 -21.28
C PRO A 291 -18.10 30.49 -22.62
N GLY A 292 -18.29 29.17 -22.56
CA GLY A 292 -18.63 28.36 -23.74
C GLY A 292 -17.46 27.69 -24.46
N ILE A 293 -16.20 27.91 -24.04
CA ILE A 293 -15.07 27.09 -24.47
C ILE A 293 -14.80 26.05 -23.37
N THR A 294 -15.38 24.86 -23.50
CA THR A 294 -15.11 23.73 -22.60
C THR A 294 -13.77 23.05 -22.88
N ASP A 295 -13.17 23.31 -24.05
CA ASP A 295 -11.94 22.68 -24.53
C ASP A 295 -11.20 23.66 -25.45
N ALA A 296 -10.01 24.15 -25.05
CA ALA A 296 -9.26 25.10 -25.91
C ALA A 296 -8.81 24.46 -27.24
N THR A 297 -8.75 23.13 -27.29
CA THR A 297 -8.46 22.35 -28.48
C THR A 297 -9.70 21.97 -29.27
N GLY A 298 -10.91 22.18 -28.73
CA GLY A 298 -12.18 21.77 -29.34
C GLY A 298 -12.42 20.25 -29.40
N THR A 299 -11.58 19.44 -28.76
CA THR A 299 -11.69 17.97 -28.78
C THR A 299 -11.14 17.32 -27.51
N LEU A 300 -11.80 16.28 -26.98
CA LEU A 300 -11.31 15.50 -25.84
C LEU A 300 -10.12 14.58 -26.18
N GLN A 301 -9.78 14.46 -27.46
CA GLN A 301 -8.71 13.58 -27.93
C GLN A 301 -7.31 14.05 -27.52
N THR A 302 -7.16 15.30 -27.12
CA THR A 302 -5.89 15.87 -26.60
C THR A 302 -5.70 15.68 -25.10
N ARG A 303 -6.65 15.05 -24.40
CA ARG A 303 -6.67 14.97 -22.94
C ARG A 303 -5.46 14.21 -22.39
N LEU A 304 -4.81 14.79 -21.39
CA LEU A 304 -3.67 14.18 -20.70
C LEU A 304 -4.13 13.23 -19.58
N ALA A 305 -3.31 12.22 -19.26
CA ALA A 305 -3.60 11.19 -18.27
C ALA A 305 -3.75 11.74 -16.84
N PHE A 306 -3.03 12.83 -16.53
CA PHE A 306 -3.07 13.47 -15.21
C PHE A 306 -4.08 14.62 -15.12
N ASP A 307 -5.01 14.69 -16.08
CA ASP A 307 -6.05 15.69 -16.12
C ASP A 307 -7.22 15.34 -15.19
N THR A 308 -7.36 16.11 -14.11
CA THR A 308 -8.31 15.87 -13.02
C THR A 308 -9.16 17.09 -12.67
N GLY A 309 -9.13 18.13 -13.53
CA GLY A 309 -9.76 19.42 -13.28
C GLY A 309 -9.06 20.30 -12.25
N ASN A 310 -9.54 21.55 -12.15
CA ASN A 310 -8.95 22.58 -11.31
C ASN A 310 -9.68 22.66 -9.95
N THR A 311 -8.94 22.46 -8.87
CA THR A 311 -9.46 22.59 -7.50
C THR A 311 -9.02 23.91 -6.84
N ASN A 312 -8.46 24.83 -7.61
CA ASN A 312 -7.83 26.07 -7.15
C ASN A 312 -6.80 25.81 -6.04
N ASN A 313 -5.99 24.76 -6.22
CA ASN A 313 -5.03 24.26 -5.24
C ASN A 313 -5.62 23.85 -3.88
N SER A 314 -6.95 23.73 -3.76
CA SER A 314 -7.59 23.24 -2.53
C SER A 314 -7.69 21.71 -2.56
N PHE A 315 -7.48 21.07 -1.40
CA PHE A 315 -7.64 19.63 -1.28
C PHE A 315 -9.12 19.25 -1.25
N VAL A 316 -9.48 18.28 -2.09
CA VAL A 316 -10.80 17.66 -2.12
C VAL A 316 -10.69 16.16 -1.86
N LEU A 317 -11.74 15.56 -1.29
CA LEU A 317 -11.86 14.11 -1.26
C LEU A 317 -12.14 13.63 -2.69
N ASP A 318 -11.14 13.03 -3.30
CA ASP A 318 -11.24 12.59 -4.67
C ASP A 318 -11.70 11.13 -4.76
N ARG A 319 -11.19 10.21 -3.93
CA ARG A 319 -11.55 8.78 -3.98
C ARG A 319 -11.70 8.21 -2.59
N LEU A 320 -12.72 7.36 -2.43
CA LEU A 320 -12.98 6.62 -1.21
C LEU A 320 -13.53 5.23 -1.53
N ASP A 321 -12.75 4.19 -1.22
CA ASP A 321 -13.16 2.79 -1.34
C ASP A 321 -12.65 1.92 -0.20
N TYR A 322 -13.37 0.82 0.05
CA TYR A 322 -12.97 -0.22 0.99
C TYR A 322 -12.96 -1.58 0.29
N MET A 323 -11.80 -2.22 0.27
CA MET A 323 -11.60 -3.56 -0.27
C MET A 323 -11.39 -4.55 0.86
N PHE A 324 -12.05 -5.70 0.81
CA PHE A 324 -11.84 -6.80 1.75
C PHE A 324 -11.94 -8.16 1.04
N PRO A 325 -11.19 -9.17 1.51
CA PRO A 325 -11.28 -10.51 0.98
C PRO A 325 -12.48 -11.26 1.57
N VAL A 326 -13.06 -12.15 0.79
CA VAL A 326 -14.07 -13.13 1.21
C VAL A 326 -13.52 -14.52 0.89
N GLY A 327 -13.00 -15.22 1.89
CA GLY A 327 -12.20 -16.43 1.66
C GLY A 327 -10.85 -16.11 1.01
N GLU A 328 -10.31 -17.06 0.26
CA GLU A 328 -8.97 -16.93 -0.33
C GLU A 328 -8.95 -16.37 -1.77
N ASN A 329 -10.07 -16.48 -2.49
CA ASN A 329 -10.11 -16.25 -3.93
C ASN A 329 -10.96 -15.04 -4.34
N LEU A 330 -11.81 -14.52 -3.46
CA LEU A 330 -12.70 -13.40 -3.78
C LEU A 330 -12.23 -12.13 -3.07
N LYS A 331 -12.03 -11.05 -3.82
CA LYS A 331 -11.89 -9.70 -3.30
C LYS A 331 -13.14 -8.90 -3.64
N VAL A 332 -13.69 -8.18 -2.66
CA VAL A 332 -14.83 -7.28 -2.84
C VAL A 332 -14.37 -5.86 -2.56
N THR A 333 -14.68 -4.92 -3.46
CA THR A 333 -14.40 -3.49 -3.32
C THR A 333 -15.70 -2.72 -3.31
N LEU A 334 -15.94 -1.98 -2.22
CA LEU A 334 -17.07 -1.06 -2.08
C LEU A 334 -16.58 0.36 -2.33
N PHE A 335 -17.22 1.05 -3.27
CA PHE A 335 -16.90 2.44 -3.62
C PHE A 335 -17.93 3.38 -3.02
N ALA A 336 -17.46 4.41 -2.33
CA ALA A 336 -18.28 5.51 -1.82
C ALA A 336 -18.07 6.82 -2.62
N ASN A 337 -16.94 6.95 -3.32
CA ASN A 337 -16.68 8.08 -4.22
C ASN A 337 -15.65 7.71 -5.32
N ALA A 338 -15.76 8.34 -6.49
CA ALA A 338 -14.94 8.11 -7.69
C ALA A 338 -14.76 6.64 -8.04
N ALA A 339 -15.87 5.92 -8.20
CA ALA A 339 -15.89 4.54 -8.60
C ALA A 339 -15.52 4.41 -10.08
N PHE A 340 -14.52 3.59 -10.39
CA PHE A 340 -14.14 3.26 -11.77
C PHE A 340 -13.91 1.76 -11.91
N HIS A 341 -14.21 1.21 -13.09
CA HIS A 341 -14.04 -0.21 -13.36
C HIS A 341 -12.58 -0.68 -13.24
N HIS A 342 -11.64 0.13 -13.75
CA HIS A 342 -10.20 -0.13 -13.64
C HIS A 342 -9.65 -0.07 -12.21
N TYR A 343 -10.49 0.24 -11.20
CA TYR A 343 -10.06 0.21 -9.80
C TYR A 343 -10.24 -1.13 -9.10
N TYR A 344 -10.90 -2.09 -9.73
CA TYR A 344 -11.01 -3.45 -9.21
C TYR A 344 -10.76 -4.50 -10.29
N ALA A 345 -11.10 -4.20 -11.54
CA ALA A 345 -10.79 -5.03 -12.69
C ALA A 345 -9.36 -4.77 -13.17
N THR A 346 -8.69 -5.82 -13.66
CA THR A 346 -7.28 -5.72 -14.07
C THR A 346 -7.19 -5.14 -15.48
N THR A 347 -6.64 -3.94 -15.65
CA THR A 347 -6.39 -3.36 -16.97
C THR A 347 -5.11 -3.94 -17.59
N ILE A 348 -5.19 -4.38 -18.85
CA ILE A 348 -4.07 -5.03 -19.54
C ILE A 348 -3.34 -3.98 -20.38
N ASN A 349 -2.51 -3.20 -19.71
CA ASN A 349 -1.57 -2.28 -20.32
C ASN A 349 -0.41 -1.93 -19.38
N PRO A 350 0.34 -2.93 -18.89
CA PRO A 350 1.17 -2.82 -17.68
C PRO A 350 2.27 -1.75 -17.72
N TYR A 351 2.71 -1.34 -18.92
CA TYR A 351 3.78 -0.35 -19.12
C TYR A 351 3.27 1.10 -19.21
N PHE A 352 2.02 1.28 -19.63
CA PHE A 352 1.44 2.59 -19.92
C PHE A 352 0.27 2.95 -19.00
N GLU A 353 -0.26 1.98 -18.25
CA GLU A 353 -1.26 2.17 -17.22
C GLU A 353 -0.71 3.04 -16.06
N GLY A 354 -1.40 4.14 -15.77
CA GLY A 354 -1.03 5.09 -14.71
C GLY A 354 -1.99 5.14 -13.51
N LEU A 355 -3.13 4.44 -13.56
CA LEU A 355 -4.28 4.45 -12.63
C LEU A 355 -4.75 5.86 -12.22
N GLY A 356 -4.33 6.88 -12.95
CA GLY A 356 -4.20 8.21 -12.39
C GLY A 356 -3.16 9.09 -13.07
N GLY A 357 -2.45 8.64 -14.10
CA GLY A 357 -1.63 9.50 -14.96
C GLY A 357 -0.29 10.00 -14.42
N ALA A 358 0.22 9.47 -13.31
CA ALA A 358 1.54 9.86 -12.78
C ALA A 358 2.71 9.11 -13.38
N LYS A 359 2.42 7.94 -13.94
CA LYS A 359 3.35 7.03 -14.61
C LYS A 359 2.72 6.59 -15.93
N GLY A 360 3.50 5.89 -16.76
CA GLY A 360 3.02 5.35 -18.02
C GLY A 360 2.74 6.42 -19.07
N ALA A 361 1.65 6.26 -19.82
CA ALA A 361 1.25 7.17 -20.89
C ALA A 361 1.06 8.62 -20.42
N LEU A 362 1.26 9.56 -21.33
CA LEU A 362 0.99 10.98 -21.15
C LEU A 362 -0.46 11.31 -21.52
N SER A 363 -1.05 10.62 -22.49
CA SER A 363 -2.45 10.83 -22.85
C SER A 363 -3.40 9.96 -22.04
N PHE A 364 -4.62 10.45 -21.87
CA PHE A 364 -5.71 9.72 -21.24
C PHE A 364 -6.12 8.50 -22.09
N PHE A 365 -5.99 8.59 -23.41
CA PHE A 365 -6.19 7.47 -24.35
C PHE A 365 -5.14 6.36 -24.15
N GLY A 366 -3.86 6.72 -24.03
CA GLY A 366 -2.75 5.78 -23.97
C GLY A 366 -2.66 4.91 -22.71
N GLU A 367 -3.35 5.29 -21.62
CA GLU A 367 -3.31 4.53 -20.37
C GLU A 367 -3.93 3.13 -20.50
N ARG A 368 -5.07 3.00 -21.19
CA ARG A 368 -5.90 1.79 -21.22
C ARG A 368 -7.02 1.89 -22.25
N ASN A 369 -7.67 0.75 -22.51
CA ASN A 369 -8.93 0.72 -23.27
C ASN A 369 -9.96 1.70 -22.67
N PRO A 370 -10.44 2.70 -23.42
CA PRO A 370 -11.41 3.68 -22.92
C PRO A 370 -12.72 3.08 -22.37
N ILE A 371 -13.09 1.86 -22.73
CA ILE A 371 -14.33 1.24 -22.23
C ILE A 371 -14.38 1.14 -20.70
N TYR A 372 -13.24 0.98 -20.01
CA TYR A 372 -13.16 0.93 -18.53
C TYR A 372 -13.64 2.20 -17.80
N ARG A 373 -13.97 3.25 -18.55
CA ARG A 373 -14.38 4.57 -18.05
C ARG A 373 -15.86 4.87 -18.28
N ILE A 374 -16.51 4.06 -19.12
CA ILE A 374 -17.92 4.20 -19.47
C ILE A 374 -18.79 4.29 -18.20
N GLY A 375 -19.78 5.18 -18.26
CA GLY A 375 -20.81 5.37 -17.23
C GLY A 375 -20.34 5.97 -15.90
N THR A 376 -19.06 6.30 -15.72
CA THR A 376 -18.55 6.84 -14.43
C THR A 376 -17.62 8.04 -14.56
N VAL A 377 -16.93 8.22 -15.69
CA VAL A 377 -16.04 9.39 -15.87
C VAL A 377 -16.82 10.70 -15.88
N ALA A 378 -16.28 11.68 -15.16
CA ALA A 378 -16.84 13.03 -15.04
C ALA A 378 -18.25 13.09 -14.42
N ILE A 379 -18.72 12.00 -13.79
CA ILE A 379 -19.93 12.01 -12.99
C ILE A 379 -19.55 12.22 -11.52
N PRO A 380 -20.16 13.18 -10.81
CA PRO A 380 -19.93 13.35 -9.39
C PRO A 380 -20.63 12.25 -8.59
N ASN A 381 -20.09 11.94 -7.40
CA ASN A 381 -20.72 11.06 -6.41
C ASN A 381 -21.03 9.65 -6.93
N THR A 382 -20.16 9.10 -7.79
CA THR A 382 -20.24 7.70 -8.23
C THR A 382 -19.98 6.75 -7.06
N ALA A 383 -20.78 5.70 -6.93
CA ALA A 383 -20.60 4.64 -5.95
C ALA A 383 -20.89 3.27 -6.59
N GLY A 384 -20.56 2.19 -5.90
CA GLY A 384 -20.84 0.86 -6.43
C GLY A 384 -20.03 -0.25 -5.77
N VAL A 385 -20.08 -1.42 -6.41
CA VAL A 385 -19.34 -2.61 -5.98
C VAL A 385 -18.59 -3.22 -7.15
N GLY A 386 -17.35 -3.60 -6.90
CA GLY A 386 -16.54 -4.41 -7.79
C GLY A 386 -16.07 -5.66 -7.08
N THR A 387 -15.93 -6.76 -7.81
CA THR A 387 -15.39 -8.01 -7.32
C THR A 387 -14.33 -8.54 -8.27
N SER A 388 -13.35 -9.24 -7.70
CA SER A 388 -12.33 -9.96 -8.44
C SER A 388 -12.21 -11.35 -7.85
N TYR A 389 -12.49 -12.37 -8.67
CA TYR A 389 -12.44 -13.77 -8.28
C TYR A 389 -11.32 -14.50 -9.02
N THR A 390 -10.33 -15.01 -8.30
CA THR A 390 -9.24 -15.81 -8.86
C THR A 390 -9.70 -17.26 -9.03
N LEU A 391 -9.91 -17.66 -10.29
CA LEU A 391 -10.30 -19.01 -10.71
C LEU A 391 -9.11 -19.98 -10.66
N ASN A 392 -7.92 -19.51 -11.06
CA ASN A 392 -6.68 -20.27 -10.99
C ASN A 392 -5.52 -19.33 -10.60
N LYS A 393 -4.77 -19.71 -9.56
CA LYS A 393 -3.65 -18.91 -9.02
C LYS A 393 -2.35 -19.08 -9.81
N GLU A 394 -2.18 -20.17 -10.56
CA GLU A 394 -0.92 -20.47 -11.28
C GLU A 394 -0.72 -19.57 -12.51
N ASN A 395 -1.79 -19.28 -13.23
CA ASN A 395 -1.81 -18.42 -14.42
C ASN A 395 -2.71 -17.19 -14.23
N ASP A 396 -3.04 -16.91 -12.97
CA ASP A 396 -3.85 -15.76 -12.56
C ASP A 396 -5.14 -15.58 -13.37
N LEU A 397 -5.83 -16.69 -13.69
CA LEU A 397 -7.12 -16.64 -14.36
C LEU A 397 -8.14 -15.98 -13.41
N ARG A 398 -8.67 -14.83 -13.80
CA ARG A 398 -9.59 -14.01 -13.00
C ARG A 398 -10.91 -13.76 -13.71
N LEU A 399 -11.98 -13.71 -12.92
CA LEU A 399 -13.27 -13.17 -13.28
C LEU A 399 -13.52 -11.91 -12.45
N ASP A 400 -13.62 -10.76 -13.13
CA ASP A 400 -13.96 -9.48 -12.51
C ASP A 400 -15.40 -9.12 -12.86
N LEU A 401 -16.19 -8.73 -11.86
CA LEU A 401 -17.58 -8.30 -12.03
C LEU A 401 -17.81 -7.01 -11.27
N GLY A 402 -18.67 -6.12 -11.76
CA GLY A 402 -19.14 -5.04 -10.89
C GLY A 402 -20.21 -4.15 -11.49
N TYR A 403 -20.79 -3.35 -10.60
CA TYR A 403 -21.86 -2.42 -10.86
C TYR A 403 -21.49 -1.07 -10.25
N LEU A 404 -21.45 -0.04 -11.09
CA LEU A 404 -21.16 1.33 -10.71
C LEU A 404 -22.34 2.22 -11.10
N ALA A 405 -22.79 3.08 -10.19
CA ALA A 405 -23.86 4.03 -10.42
C ALA A 405 -23.32 5.46 -10.36
N GLY A 406 -23.80 6.30 -11.29
CA GLY A 406 -23.61 7.74 -11.28
C GLY A 406 -24.57 8.41 -10.29
N ARG A 407 -24.18 9.56 -9.71
CA ARG A 407 -25.02 10.34 -8.76
C ARG A 407 -25.68 9.48 -7.67
N ALA A 408 -24.95 8.47 -7.19
CA ALA A 408 -25.47 7.46 -6.29
C ALA A 408 -25.90 8.00 -4.91
N ASN A 409 -25.45 9.21 -4.56
CA ASN A 409 -25.84 9.90 -3.32
C ASN A 409 -27.23 10.56 -3.39
N GLN A 410 -27.88 10.58 -4.56
CA GLN A 410 -29.22 11.16 -4.72
C GLN A 410 -30.27 10.13 -4.30
N ALA A 411 -31.06 10.44 -3.26
CA ALA A 411 -32.12 9.57 -2.77
C ALA A 411 -33.46 9.75 -3.50
N THR A 412 -33.53 10.70 -4.43
CA THR A 412 -34.70 11.04 -5.25
C THR A 412 -34.27 11.20 -6.70
N GLU A 413 -35.25 11.12 -7.60
CA GLU A 413 -35.01 11.29 -9.03
C GLU A 413 -34.30 12.63 -9.31
N THR A 414 -33.22 12.58 -10.09
CA THR A 414 -32.54 13.75 -10.64
C THR A 414 -33.02 13.96 -12.05
N ILE A 415 -34.11 14.69 -12.20
CA ILE A 415 -34.74 14.93 -13.50
C ILE A 415 -33.88 15.88 -14.34
N LEU A 416 -33.38 15.38 -15.45
CA LEU A 416 -32.63 16.12 -16.46
C LEU A 416 -33.55 17.01 -17.29
N ALA A 417 -32.96 17.91 -18.09
CA ALA A 417 -33.72 18.81 -18.96
C ALA A 417 -34.57 18.06 -20.02
N ASN A 418 -34.17 16.83 -20.38
CA ASN A 418 -34.90 15.93 -21.28
C ASN A 418 -36.00 15.13 -20.56
N GLY A 419 -36.17 15.28 -19.23
CA GLY A 419 -37.20 14.62 -18.44
C GLY A 419 -36.80 13.27 -17.85
N GLU A 420 -35.59 12.78 -18.15
CA GLU A 420 -35.09 11.50 -17.66
C GLU A 420 -34.52 11.58 -16.24
N ASP A 421 -34.64 10.51 -15.46
CA ASP A 421 -34.03 10.40 -14.14
C ASP A 421 -32.58 9.93 -14.24
N GLU A 422 -31.65 10.67 -13.64
CA GLU A 422 -30.23 10.30 -13.57
C GLU A 422 -29.72 9.99 -12.14
N GLY A 423 -30.60 9.89 -11.14
CA GLY A 423 -30.25 9.77 -9.73
C GLY A 423 -30.31 8.35 -9.16
N GLY A 424 -29.54 8.12 -8.10
CA GLY A 424 -29.70 6.95 -7.22
C GLY A 424 -28.75 5.79 -7.48
N LEU A 425 -28.87 4.76 -6.64
CA LEU A 425 -28.07 3.53 -6.74
C LEU A 425 -28.66 2.50 -7.70
N PHE A 426 -29.95 2.62 -8.00
CA PHE A 426 -30.71 1.67 -8.81
C PHE A 426 -31.70 2.49 -9.65
N GLY A 427 -31.22 2.96 -10.80
CA GLY A 427 -31.87 3.99 -11.60
C GLY A 427 -30.82 4.95 -12.14
N GLY A 428 -31.15 5.68 -13.20
CA GLY A 428 -30.22 6.61 -13.82
C GLY A 428 -28.99 5.98 -14.49
N THR A 429 -27.94 6.78 -14.63
CA THR A 429 -26.69 6.34 -15.27
C THR A 429 -25.99 5.26 -14.45
N TYR A 430 -25.77 4.09 -15.06
CA TYR A 430 -24.98 3.02 -14.45
C TYR A 430 -24.10 2.31 -15.48
N SER A 431 -23.12 1.57 -14.98
CA SER A 431 -22.26 0.69 -15.77
C SER A 431 -22.02 -0.63 -15.05
N LEU A 432 -22.17 -1.72 -15.82
CA LEU A 432 -21.94 -3.11 -15.44
C LEU A 432 -20.71 -3.60 -16.19
N LEU A 433 -19.75 -4.21 -15.49
CA LEU A 433 -18.61 -4.86 -16.12
C LEU A 433 -18.61 -6.36 -15.81
N ALA A 434 -18.28 -7.14 -16.83
CA ALA A 434 -17.82 -8.51 -16.70
C ALA A 434 -16.53 -8.68 -17.50
N GLN A 435 -15.48 -9.19 -16.88
CA GLN A 435 -14.20 -9.40 -17.52
C GLN A 435 -13.60 -10.74 -17.12
N ILE A 436 -13.00 -11.41 -18.10
CA ILE A 436 -12.08 -12.52 -17.85
C ILE A 436 -10.68 -12.08 -18.25
N SER A 437 -9.71 -12.31 -17.36
CA SER A 437 -8.29 -12.03 -17.64
C SER A 437 -7.43 -13.20 -17.20
N ILE A 438 -6.27 -13.35 -17.85
CA ILE A 438 -5.34 -14.43 -17.61
C ILE A 438 -3.91 -13.94 -17.85
N GLU A 439 -2.98 -14.50 -17.11
CA GLU A 439 -1.53 -14.40 -17.35
C GLU A 439 -1.01 -15.77 -17.82
N PRO A 440 -1.09 -16.11 -19.13
CA PRO A 440 -0.72 -17.45 -19.61
C PRO A 440 0.73 -17.84 -19.31
N THR A 441 1.59 -16.83 -19.19
CA THR A 441 2.99 -16.89 -18.79
C THR A 441 3.31 -15.65 -17.97
N GLU A 442 4.47 -15.63 -17.32
CA GLU A 442 4.99 -14.47 -16.57
C GLU A 442 5.13 -13.19 -17.42
N ASP A 443 5.19 -13.36 -18.74
CA ASP A 443 5.50 -12.33 -19.73
C ASP A 443 4.30 -11.95 -20.59
N SER A 444 3.12 -12.50 -20.32
CA SER A 444 1.94 -12.30 -21.16
C SER A 444 0.68 -12.09 -20.35
N GLN A 445 -0.15 -11.14 -20.76
CA GLN A 445 -1.47 -10.88 -20.20
C GLN A 445 -2.50 -10.78 -21.32
N VAL A 446 -3.67 -11.40 -21.15
CA VAL A 446 -4.77 -11.35 -22.11
C VAL A 446 -6.10 -11.17 -21.38
N GLY A 447 -7.00 -10.38 -21.95
CA GLY A 447 -8.28 -10.07 -21.33
C GLY A 447 -9.38 -9.89 -22.36
N LEU A 448 -10.58 -10.24 -21.93
CA LEU A 448 -11.83 -9.97 -22.63
C LEU A 448 -12.78 -9.28 -21.67
N THR A 449 -13.27 -8.14 -22.09
CA THR A 449 -14.07 -7.23 -21.25
C THR A 449 -15.40 -6.97 -21.93
N TYR A 450 -16.48 -7.07 -21.17
CA TYR A 450 -17.82 -6.65 -21.58
C TYR A 450 -18.33 -5.60 -20.60
N ILE A 451 -18.83 -4.50 -21.13
CA ILE A 451 -19.44 -3.43 -20.34
C ILE A 451 -20.82 -3.12 -20.90
N ARG A 452 -21.83 -3.16 -20.04
CA ARG A 452 -23.17 -2.65 -20.34
C ARG A 452 -23.41 -1.38 -19.56
N ASN A 453 -23.88 -0.34 -20.21
CA ASN A 453 -24.22 0.91 -19.54
C ASN A 453 -25.61 1.42 -19.92
N ASP A 454 -26.14 2.26 -19.06
CA ASP A 454 -27.30 3.09 -19.29
C ASP A 454 -26.88 4.54 -19.07
N ALA A 455 -27.32 5.44 -19.95
CA ALA A 455 -26.96 6.85 -19.94
C ALA A 455 -28.19 7.70 -20.34
N PRO A 456 -29.07 8.04 -19.38
CA PRO A 456 -30.28 8.82 -19.66
C PRO A 456 -30.00 10.27 -20.12
N ASP A 457 -28.78 10.77 -19.92
CA ASP A 457 -28.32 12.05 -20.44
C ASP A 457 -27.75 11.97 -21.88
N GLY A 458 -27.74 10.77 -22.46
CA GLY A 458 -27.24 10.52 -23.82
C GLY A 458 -25.72 10.55 -23.95
N ASN A 459 -24.98 10.51 -22.85
CA ASN A 459 -23.52 10.51 -22.86
C ASN A 459 -22.94 9.17 -22.38
N ILE A 460 -22.31 8.43 -23.30
CA ILE A 460 -21.69 7.13 -22.99
C ILE A 460 -20.40 7.26 -22.16
N ARG A 461 -19.75 8.43 -22.21
CA ARG A 461 -18.62 8.85 -21.37
C ARG A 461 -17.39 7.95 -21.46
N PHE A 462 -16.81 7.81 -22.65
CA PHE A 462 -15.45 7.27 -22.78
C PHE A 462 -14.41 8.16 -22.08
N GLY A 463 -14.69 9.47 -21.97
CA GLY A 463 -13.79 10.46 -21.37
C GLY A 463 -12.62 10.88 -22.26
N VAL A 464 -12.59 10.38 -23.49
CA VAL A 464 -11.69 10.66 -24.62
C VAL A 464 -12.39 10.23 -25.91
N GLY A 465 -11.83 10.54 -27.07
CA GLY A 465 -12.46 10.26 -28.38
C GLY A 465 -13.19 11.46 -28.94
N THR A 466 -13.86 11.27 -30.07
CA THR A 466 -14.61 12.35 -30.73
C THR A 466 -15.84 12.73 -29.89
N ALA A 467 -16.31 13.97 -30.03
CA ALA A 467 -17.55 14.44 -29.41
C ALA A 467 -18.73 13.54 -29.80
N LEU A 468 -18.82 13.16 -31.08
CA LEU A 468 -19.87 12.27 -31.59
C LEU A 468 -19.80 10.87 -30.96
N SER A 469 -18.60 10.35 -30.67
CA SER A 469 -18.49 9.04 -29.98
C SER A 469 -18.96 9.09 -28.53
N ASN A 470 -18.87 10.25 -27.87
CA ASN A 470 -19.33 10.39 -26.48
C ASN A 470 -20.84 10.67 -26.43
N ILE A 471 -21.40 11.38 -27.41
CA ILE A 471 -22.82 11.76 -27.48
C ILE A 471 -23.37 11.44 -28.89
N PRO A 472 -23.57 10.16 -29.24
CA PRO A 472 -23.89 9.73 -30.60
C PRO A 472 -25.28 10.18 -31.11
N PHE A 473 -26.19 10.53 -30.20
CA PHE A 473 -27.57 10.90 -30.50
C PHE A 473 -27.95 12.29 -29.98
N GLY A 474 -26.99 13.22 -29.90
CA GLY A 474 -27.27 14.61 -29.56
C GLY A 474 -27.86 14.86 -28.15
N GLY A 475 -27.63 13.94 -27.21
CA GLY A 475 -28.11 14.03 -25.82
C GLY A 475 -29.40 13.26 -25.55
N ASN A 476 -29.93 12.53 -26.54
CA ASN A 476 -31.01 11.58 -26.31
C ASN A 476 -30.52 10.40 -25.46
N ALA A 477 -31.35 9.97 -24.50
CA ALA A 477 -31.05 8.84 -23.63
C ALA A 477 -30.63 7.62 -24.45
N LEU A 478 -29.65 6.88 -23.94
CA LEU A 478 -29.11 5.71 -24.61
C LEU A 478 -28.73 4.61 -23.64
N SER A 479 -28.64 3.39 -24.15
CA SER A 479 -27.89 2.31 -23.51
C SER A 479 -26.74 1.88 -24.39
N GLY A 480 -25.73 1.23 -23.83
CA GLY A 480 -24.56 0.80 -24.59
C GLY A 480 -24.10 -0.59 -24.21
N ASP A 481 -23.67 -1.35 -25.21
CA ASP A 481 -23.02 -2.65 -25.08
C ASP A 481 -21.61 -2.56 -25.69
N SER A 482 -20.59 -2.68 -24.84
CA SER A 482 -19.18 -2.49 -25.19
C SER A 482 -18.39 -3.76 -24.98
N PHE A 483 -17.58 -4.11 -25.96
CA PHE A 483 -16.73 -5.29 -25.99
C PHE A 483 -15.28 -4.87 -26.13
N GLY A 484 -14.39 -5.46 -25.35
CA GLY A 484 -12.96 -5.22 -25.36
C GLY A 484 -12.17 -6.50 -25.44
N ILE A 485 -11.07 -6.45 -26.19
CA ILE A 485 -9.99 -7.44 -26.14
C ILE A 485 -8.68 -6.70 -25.92
N GLU A 486 -7.88 -7.20 -25.00
CA GLU A 486 -6.60 -6.60 -24.63
C GLU A 486 -5.51 -7.66 -24.54
N GLY A 487 -4.29 -7.27 -24.88
CA GLY A 487 -3.12 -8.15 -24.83
C GLY A 487 -1.86 -7.38 -24.55
N SER A 488 -0.95 -7.99 -23.80
CA SER A 488 0.40 -7.46 -23.53
C SER A 488 1.39 -8.62 -23.48
N PHE A 489 2.52 -8.49 -24.16
CA PHE A 489 3.53 -9.53 -24.33
C PHE A 489 4.92 -8.91 -24.22
N LYS A 490 5.71 -9.33 -23.22
CA LYS A 490 7.14 -9.03 -23.15
C LYS A 490 7.86 -9.97 -24.12
N LEU A 491 8.35 -9.42 -25.23
CA LEU A 491 8.99 -10.21 -26.29
C LEU A 491 10.46 -10.50 -25.98
N THR A 492 11.12 -9.56 -25.31
CA THR A 492 12.51 -9.65 -24.83
C THR A 492 12.64 -8.80 -23.56
N ASP A 493 13.76 -8.89 -22.86
CA ASP A 493 14.03 -8.05 -21.67
C ASP A 493 14.03 -6.54 -21.97
N GLY A 494 14.22 -6.14 -23.24
CA GLY A 494 14.24 -4.75 -23.67
C GLY A 494 12.99 -4.29 -24.45
N LEU A 495 12.04 -5.17 -24.76
CA LEU A 495 10.91 -4.86 -25.62
C LEU A 495 9.65 -5.60 -25.19
N ALA A 496 8.58 -4.83 -24.98
CA ALA A 496 7.24 -5.36 -24.85
C ALA A 496 6.28 -4.71 -25.85
N VAL A 497 5.28 -5.48 -26.25
CA VAL A 497 4.23 -5.07 -27.19
C VAL A 497 2.90 -5.36 -26.56
N GLY A 498 1.96 -4.43 -26.63
CA GLY A 498 0.61 -4.64 -26.17
C GLY A 498 -0.38 -3.79 -26.94
N GLY A 499 -1.61 -3.81 -26.49
CA GLY A 499 -2.67 -3.06 -27.12
C GLY A 499 -4.05 -3.56 -26.76
N TRP A 500 -5.03 -2.91 -27.35
CA TRP A 500 -6.43 -3.25 -27.20
C TRP A 500 -7.22 -2.95 -28.47
N PHE A 501 -8.36 -3.60 -28.58
CA PHE A 501 -9.43 -3.22 -29.49
C PHE A 501 -10.74 -3.20 -28.71
N GLY A 502 -11.58 -2.22 -28.99
CA GLY A 502 -12.90 -2.09 -28.42
C GLY A 502 -13.96 -1.76 -29.47
N TYR A 503 -15.13 -2.36 -29.31
CA TYR A 503 -16.30 -2.10 -30.12
C TYR A 503 -17.50 -1.85 -29.21
N THR A 504 -18.19 -0.75 -29.44
CA THR A 504 -19.36 -0.34 -28.65
C THR A 504 -20.53 -0.11 -29.58
N ILE A 505 -21.68 -0.67 -29.20
CA ILE A 505 -22.97 -0.41 -29.83
C ILE A 505 -23.76 0.47 -28.86
N ALA A 506 -24.11 1.68 -29.29
CA ALA A 506 -25.00 2.56 -28.55
C ALA A 506 -26.40 2.48 -29.15
N HIS A 507 -27.41 2.29 -28.30
CA HIS A 507 -28.81 2.14 -28.65
C HIS A 507 -29.58 3.37 -28.16
N GLU A 508 -30.19 4.13 -29.07
CA GLU A 508 -31.02 5.28 -28.70
C GLU A 508 -32.34 4.82 -28.05
N ALA A 509 -32.69 5.44 -26.92
CA ALA A 509 -33.89 5.08 -26.18
C ALA A 509 -35.17 5.44 -26.96
N GLY A 510 -36.11 4.49 -27.01
CA GLY A 510 -37.42 4.70 -27.63
C GLY A 510 -37.43 4.69 -29.16
N THR A 511 -36.29 4.42 -29.80
CA THR A 511 -36.17 4.28 -31.27
C THR A 511 -35.55 2.93 -31.63
N SER A 512 -35.29 2.70 -32.91
CA SER A 512 -34.51 1.56 -33.41
C SER A 512 -33.12 1.98 -33.92
N ASN A 513 -32.68 3.19 -33.55
CA ASN A 513 -31.45 3.76 -34.07
C ASN A 513 -30.26 3.31 -33.23
N ASP A 514 -29.23 2.83 -33.91
CA ASP A 514 -27.98 2.40 -33.30
C ASP A 514 -26.80 3.24 -33.80
N ALA A 515 -25.72 3.27 -33.01
CA ALA A 515 -24.43 3.81 -33.40
C ALA A 515 -23.30 2.83 -33.05
N GLY A 516 -22.51 2.46 -34.06
CA GLY A 516 -21.31 1.64 -33.91
C GLY A 516 -20.09 2.52 -33.65
N ILE A 517 -19.33 2.21 -32.60
CA ILE A 517 -18.17 2.99 -32.15
C ILE A 517 -16.98 2.05 -32.00
N ILE A 518 -15.84 2.39 -32.60
CA ILE A 518 -14.59 1.64 -32.43
C ILE A 518 -13.59 2.44 -31.60
N ASN A 519 -12.71 1.71 -30.92
CA ASN A 519 -11.44 2.24 -30.45
C ASN A 519 -10.38 1.14 -30.49
N GLY A 520 -9.10 1.50 -30.51
CA GLY A 520 -8.04 0.53 -30.38
C GLY A 520 -6.67 1.16 -30.43
N ALA A 521 -5.68 0.51 -29.82
CA ALA A 521 -4.30 0.97 -29.85
C ALA A 521 -3.34 -0.21 -29.89
N LEU A 522 -2.19 0.03 -30.51
CA LEU A 522 -0.98 -0.75 -30.39
C LEU A 522 0.03 0.08 -29.60
N ASN A 523 0.71 -0.55 -28.64
CA ASN A 523 1.73 0.09 -27.84
C ASN A 523 3.03 -0.72 -27.83
N LEU A 524 4.15 0.01 -27.87
CA LEU A 524 5.51 -0.53 -27.85
C LEU A 524 6.26 0.10 -26.69
N ALA A 525 6.71 -0.73 -25.75
CA ALA A 525 7.52 -0.31 -24.61
C ALA A 525 8.96 -0.81 -24.78
N PHE A 526 9.90 0.14 -24.84
CA PHE A 526 11.34 -0.11 -24.88
C PHE A 526 11.90 0.04 -23.48
N LEU A 527 12.24 -1.07 -22.85
CA LEU A 527 12.64 -1.16 -21.46
C LEU A 527 14.15 -0.91 -21.32
N ASN A 528 14.54 -0.18 -20.27
CA ASN A 528 15.93 0.18 -19.99
C ASN A 528 16.62 0.86 -21.20
N LEU A 529 15.87 1.70 -21.92
CA LEU A 529 16.35 2.33 -23.16
C LEU A 529 17.39 3.41 -22.83
N GLY A 530 18.66 3.08 -23.02
CA GLY A 530 19.81 3.99 -22.85
C GLY A 530 20.24 4.22 -21.39
N ILE A 531 19.30 4.23 -20.45
CA ILE A 531 19.54 4.39 -19.00
C ILE A 531 18.74 3.30 -18.27
N GLU A 532 19.34 2.73 -17.22
CA GLU A 532 18.66 1.75 -16.36
C GLU A 532 17.40 2.37 -15.71
N GLY A 533 16.29 1.64 -15.73
CA GLY A 533 14.99 2.12 -15.26
C GLY A 533 14.27 3.09 -16.20
N ALA A 534 14.91 3.56 -17.28
CA ALA A 534 14.24 4.40 -18.28
C ALA A 534 13.39 3.57 -19.26
N MET A 535 12.32 4.15 -19.76
CA MET A 535 11.38 3.53 -20.68
C MET A 535 11.07 4.46 -21.86
N GLY A 536 11.33 4.00 -23.07
CA GLY A 536 10.79 4.60 -24.29
C GLY A 536 9.41 4.01 -24.60
N GLY A 537 8.49 4.84 -25.06
CA GLY A 537 7.13 4.41 -25.37
C GLY A 537 6.63 4.96 -26.70
N LEU A 538 6.00 4.10 -27.49
CA LEU A 538 5.21 4.49 -28.67
C LEU A 538 3.80 3.93 -28.53
N ILE A 539 2.80 4.76 -28.77
CA ILE A 539 1.38 4.36 -28.79
C ILE A 539 0.77 4.88 -30.08
N PHE A 540 0.13 4.00 -30.83
CA PHE A 540 -0.59 4.34 -32.06
C PHE A 540 -1.97 3.72 -32.03
N GLY A 541 -3.01 4.50 -32.32
CA GLY A 541 -4.36 3.95 -32.29
C GLY A 541 -5.44 4.90 -32.78
N VAL A 542 -6.67 4.42 -32.70
CA VAL A 542 -7.90 5.15 -32.97
C VAL A 542 -8.61 5.36 -31.63
N PRO A 543 -8.68 6.59 -31.11
CA PRO A 543 -9.57 6.94 -30.00
C PRO A 543 -11.03 6.60 -30.34
N PRO A 544 -11.94 6.53 -29.35
CA PRO A 544 -13.35 6.28 -29.59
C PRO A 544 -13.89 7.16 -30.73
N THR A 545 -14.37 6.50 -31.78
CA THR A 545 -14.82 7.13 -33.03
C THR A 545 -16.00 6.34 -33.58
N VAL A 546 -17.06 7.06 -33.97
CA VAL A 546 -18.23 6.47 -34.62
C VAL A 546 -17.85 5.97 -36.00
N ILE A 547 -18.33 4.79 -36.41
CA ILE A 547 -18.11 4.24 -37.75
C ILE A 547 -19.42 4.03 -38.52
N ASP A 548 -20.53 4.00 -37.80
CA ASP A 548 -21.88 3.84 -38.34
C ASP A 548 -22.87 4.45 -37.34
N ASN A 549 -23.91 5.13 -37.82
CA ASN A 549 -24.94 5.74 -36.98
C ASN A 549 -26.20 6.02 -37.80
N ASP A 550 -27.33 5.42 -37.39
CA ASP A 550 -28.61 5.52 -38.10
C ASP A 550 -29.21 6.94 -38.11
N ASN A 551 -28.81 7.81 -37.18
CA ASN A 551 -29.24 9.20 -37.11
C ASN A 551 -28.41 10.15 -37.99
N LEU A 552 -27.28 9.69 -38.54
CA LEU A 552 -26.52 10.49 -39.50
C LEU A 552 -27.23 10.45 -40.87
N VAL A 553 -27.24 11.60 -41.57
CA VAL A 553 -27.75 11.66 -42.93
C VAL A 553 -26.92 10.72 -43.80
N ALA A 554 -27.58 9.82 -44.53
CA ALA A 554 -26.94 8.82 -45.38
C ALA A 554 -25.83 9.44 -46.25
N GLY A 555 -24.56 9.15 -45.95
CA GLY A 555 -23.38 9.66 -46.66
C GLY A 555 -22.34 10.41 -45.81
N GLU A 556 -22.62 10.71 -44.54
CA GLU A 556 -21.71 11.43 -43.63
C GLU A 556 -21.07 10.51 -42.58
N ASN A 557 -20.52 9.36 -42.99
CA ASN A 557 -19.70 8.59 -42.05
C ASN A 557 -18.44 9.40 -41.74
N PRO A 558 -18.12 9.66 -40.47
CA PRO A 558 -16.94 10.43 -40.10
C PRO A 558 -15.68 9.70 -40.58
N ASP A 559 -14.68 10.47 -41.00
CA ASP A 559 -13.35 9.97 -41.28
C ASP A 559 -12.72 9.38 -40.01
N GLN A 560 -11.66 8.60 -40.18
CA GLN A 560 -10.92 8.09 -39.02
C GLN A 560 -9.93 9.13 -38.48
N THR A 561 -9.91 9.23 -37.17
CA THR A 561 -8.94 9.98 -36.39
C THR A 561 -7.86 9.04 -35.86
N PHE A 562 -6.61 9.49 -35.87
CA PHE A 562 -5.48 8.69 -35.38
C PHE A 562 -4.73 9.43 -34.28
N HIS A 563 -4.38 8.70 -33.23
CA HIS A 563 -3.59 9.17 -32.11
C HIS A 563 -2.21 8.52 -32.17
N LEU A 564 -1.17 9.33 -32.30
CA LEU A 564 0.22 8.93 -32.17
C LEU A 564 0.80 9.57 -30.92
N GLU A 565 1.45 8.79 -30.08
CA GLU A 565 2.13 9.28 -28.89
C GLU A 565 3.52 8.67 -28.80
N ALA A 566 4.49 9.52 -28.52
CA ALA A 566 5.86 9.11 -28.23
C ALA A 566 6.31 9.74 -26.91
N LEU A 567 6.89 8.94 -26.03
CA LEU A 567 7.36 9.37 -24.73
C LEU A 567 8.69 8.72 -24.36
N TYR A 568 9.44 9.38 -23.48
CA TYR A 568 10.64 8.83 -22.87
C TYR A 568 10.63 9.15 -21.38
N SER A 569 10.39 8.15 -20.55
CA SER A 569 10.38 8.28 -19.10
C SER A 569 11.73 7.87 -18.54
N PHE A 570 12.40 8.73 -17.79
CA PHE A 570 13.67 8.39 -17.15
C PHE A 570 13.67 8.78 -15.66
N PRO A 571 14.12 7.88 -14.76
CA PRO A 571 14.27 8.19 -13.36
C PRO A 571 15.48 9.12 -13.16
N VAL A 572 15.29 10.21 -12.43
CA VAL A 572 16.39 11.06 -11.96
C VAL A 572 16.98 10.45 -10.67
N ASN A 573 16.11 9.90 -9.83
CA ASN A 573 16.41 9.09 -8.66
C ASN A 573 15.15 8.29 -8.27
N ASP A 574 15.18 7.59 -7.13
CA ASP A 574 14.09 6.73 -6.66
C ASP A 574 12.75 7.46 -6.42
N TYR A 575 12.78 8.79 -6.27
CA TYR A 575 11.63 9.61 -5.92
C TYR A 575 11.16 10.54 -7.06
N ILE A 576 11.99 10.73 -8.09
CA ILE A 576 11.74 11.73 -9.14
C ILE A 576 11.90 11.08 -10.51
N THR A 577 10.86 11.15 -11.33
CA THR A 577 10.86 10.70 -12.73
C THR A 577 10.46 11.85 -13.64
N ILE A 578 11.13 11.97 -14.79
CA ILE A 578 10.79 12.94 -15.83
C ILE A 578 10.36 12.19 -17.09
N THR A 579 9.23 12.58 -17.65
CA THR A 579 8.65 12.01 -18.88
C THR A 579 8.33 13.14 -19.87
N PRO A 580 9.28 13.55 -20.73
CA PRO A 580 8.95 14.25 -21.96
C PRO A 580 8.16 13.35 -22.92
N GLY A 581 7.29 13.97 -23.71
CA GLY A 581 6.68 13.32 -24.86
C GLY A 581 5.85 14.26 -25.71
N VAL A 582 5.38 13.70 -26.82
CA VAL A 582 4.58 14.37 -27.84
C VAL A 582 3.39 13.50 -28.20
N ILE A 583 2.25 14.14 -28.42
CA ILE A 583 1.06 13.53 -29.01
C ILE A 583 0.81 14.23 -30.34
N TYR A 584 0.55 13.46 -31.38
CA TYR A 584 0.15 13.93 -32.70
C TYR A 584 -1.20 13.31 -33.04
N LEU A 585 -2.20 14.17 -33.19
CA LEU A 585 -3.58 13.83 -33.46
C LEU A 585 -3.90 14.20 -34.90
N ILE A 586 -4.24 13.19 -35.69
CA ILE A 586 -4.54 13.30 -37.12
C ILE A 586 -6.05 13.28 -37.30
N ASN A 587 -6.57 14.16 -38.15
CA ASN A 587 -8.01 14.28 -38.46
C ASN A 587 -8.88 14.32 -37.19
N PRO A 588 -8.65 15.26 -36.26
CA PRO A 588 -9.43 15.33 -35.02
C PRO A 588 -10.94 15.42 -35.30
N GLU A 589 -11.75 14.91 -34.39
CA GLU A 589 -13.22 14.82 -34.51
C GLU A 589 -13.71 13.97 -35.70
N GLY A 590 -12.86 13.11 -36.25
CA GLY A 590 -13.22 12.21 -37.33
C GLY A 590 -13.54 12.95 -38.64
N ASN A 591 -12.73 13.96 -38.98
CA ASN A 591 -12.89 14.73 -40.20
C ASN A 591 -11.52 15.09 -40.79
N SER A 592 -11.25 14.59 -41.99
CA SER A 592 -9.98 14.79 -42.71
C SER A 592 -9.75 16.22 -43.21
N ASN A 593 -10.77 17.08 -43.15
CA ASN A 593 -10.63 18.51 -43.42
C ASN A 593 -10.14 19.30 -42.21
N ASN A 594 -10.17 18.71 -41.00
CA ASN A 594 -9.64 19.38 -39.82
C ASN A 594 -8.10 19.32 -39.83
N GLY A 595 -7.47 20.45 -39.50
CA GLY A 595 -6.03 20.50 -39.28
C GLY A 595 -5.60 19.62 -38.11
N ASP A 596 -4.43 19.00 -38.22
CA ASP A 596 -3.90 18.16 -37.17
C ASP A 596 -3.51 18.95 -35.91
N ILE A 597 -3.48 18.25 -34.78
CA ILE A 597 -3.12 18.83 -33.48
C ILE A 597 -1.88 18.16 -32.91
N PHE A 598 -0.93 18.95 -32.41
CA PHE A 598 0.26 18.49 -31.71
C PHE A 598 0.24 18.96 -30.27
N VAL A 599 0.46 18.04 -29.33
CA VAL A 599 0.61 18.33 -27.90
C VAL A 599 2.02 17.98 -27.48
N GLY A 600 2.75 18.96 -26.94
CA GLY A 600 4.06 18.73 -26.32
C GLY A 600 3.94 18.84 -24.80
N VAL A 601 4.43 17.83 -24.06
CA VAL A 601 4.38 17.86 -22.60
C VAL A 601 5.62 17.23 -21.96
N ILE A 602 6.05 17.82 -20.85
CA ILE A 602 7.03 17.25 -19.93
C ILE A 602 6.31 17.06 -18.60
N ARG A 603 6.13 15.81 -18.19
CA ARG A 603 5.59 15.43 -16.88
C ARG A 603 6.75 15.12 -15.94
N THR A 604 6.88 15.86 -14.86
CA THR A 604 7.80 15.52 -13.76
C THR A 604 6.97 14.99 -12.60
N THR A 605 7.25 13.77 -12.15
CA THR A 605 6.54 13.10 -11.07
C THR A 605 7.46 12.93 -9.87
N PHE A 606 7.00 13.40 -8.71
CA PHE A 606 7.58 13.16 -7.40
C PHE A 606 6.73 12.12 -6.67
N SER A 607 7.36 11.12 -6.06
CA SER A 607 6.70 10.07 -5.27
C SER A 607 7.41 9.91 -3.94
N PHE A 608 6.66 9.82 -2.83
CA PHE A 608 7.23 9.68 -1.48
C PHE A 608 6.30 8.95 -0.51
#